data_AF-A0A3R7E2Q9-F1
#
_entry.id   AF-A0A3R7E2Q9-F1
#
_cell.length_a   1.000
_cell.length_b   1.000
_cell.length_c   1.000
_cell.angle_alpha   90.00
_cell.angle_beta   90.00
_cell.angle_gamma   90.00
#
_symmetry.space_group_name_H-M   'P 1'
#
loop_
_entity.id
_entity.type
_entity.pdbx_description
1 polymer ?
#
loop_
_entity_poly.entity_id
_entity_poly.type
_entity_poly.pdbx_seq_one_letter_code
_entity_poly.pdbx_strand_id
1 'polypeptide(L)' 'MSVSRAFDWYVNNPKELRKHAGKHVAIVDNEITDVGDSAKEVYEKAKKKYPDKSPLLTYIPKGETLIL' A
#
# COMPACT_ATOMS: atom_id res chain seq x y z
N MET A 1 -7.31 -20.17 -4.75
CA MET A 1 -7.24 -19.09 -3.75
C MET A 1 -7.51 -17.79 -4.47
N SER A 2 -8.52 -17.00 -4.07
CA SER A 2 -8.67 -15.64 -4.61
C SER A 2 -7.55 -14.81 -4.02
N VAL A 3 -6.61 -14.38 -4.85
CA VAL A 3 -5.65 -13.35 -4.43
C VAL A 3 -6.43 -12.07 -4.16
N SER A 4 -6.02 -11.30 -3.14
CA SER A 4 -6.69 -10.03 -2.86
C SER A 4 -6.32 -9.04 -3.98
N ARG A 5 -7.30 -8.29 -4.50
CA ARG A 5 -7.05 -7.29 -5.57
C ARG A 5 -5.92 -6.32 -5.21
N ALA A 6 -5.86 -5.91 -3.95
CA ALA A 6 -4.81 -5.03 -3.42
C ALA A 6 -3.42 -5.68 -3.48
N PHE A 7 -3.31 -6.97 -3.20
CA PHE A 7 -2.03 -7.69 -3.32
C PHE A 7 -1.64 -7.89 -4.78
N ASP A 8 -2.58 -8.27 -5.65
CA ASP A 8 -2.33 -8.35 -7.10
C ASP A 8 -1.84 -7.01 -7.65
N TRP A 9 -2.48 -5.91 -7.26
CA TRP A 9 -2.04 -4.58 -7.65
C TRP A 9 -0.65 -4.25 -7.11
N TYR A 10 -0.37 -4.54 -5.84
CA TYR A 10 0.95 -4.32 -5.24
C TYR A 10 2.08 -5.02 -6.03
N VAL A 11 1.93 -6.32 -6.33
CA VAL A 11 2.97 -7.10 -7.02
C VAL A 11 3.16 -6.63 -8.47
N ASN A 12 2.10 -6.19 -9.14
CA ASN A 12 2.14 -5.79 -10.55
C ASN A 12 2.49 -4.31 -10.80
N ASN A 13 2.62 -3.47 -9.77
CA ASN A 13 2.88 -2.03 -9.92
C ASN A 13 4.17 -1.51 -9.24
N PRO A 14 5.34 -2.16 -9.41
CA PRO A 14 6.58 -1.75 -8.73
C PRO A 14 7.06 -0.35 -9.13
N LYS A 15 6.78 0.12 -10.35
CA LYS A 15 7.13 1.48 -10.79
C LYS A 15 6.34 2.55 -10.04
N GLU A 16 5.06 2.29 -9.74
CA GLU A 16 4.23 3.22 -8.98
C GLU A 16 4.68 3.26 -7.52
N LEU A 17 4.91 2.10 -6.92
CA LEU A 17 5.38 1.98 -5.54
C LEU A 17 6.70 2.72 -5.30
N ARG A 18 7.65 2.67 -6.24
CA ARG A 18 8.94 3.37 -6.14
C ARG A 18 8.82 4.90 -5.96
N LYS A 19 7.72 5.53 -6.41
CA LYS A 19 7.48 6.97 -6.17
C LYS A 19 7.28 7.29 -4.69
N HIS A 20 6.93 6.28 -3.88
CA HIS A 20 6.66 6.39 -2.46
C HIS A 20 7.76 5.74 -1.61
N ALA A 21 8.97 5.62 -2.15
CA ALA A 21 10.12 5.07 -1.44
C ALA A 21 10.37 5.78 -0.10
N GLY A 22 10.49 4.99 0.96
CA GLY A 22 10.64 5.46 2.33
C GLY A 22 9.34 5.80 3.05
N LYS A 23 8.18 5.46 2.49
CA LYS A 23 6.87 5.74 3.08
C LYS A 23 6.08 4.45 3.30
N HIS A 24 5.13 4.54 4.21
CA HIS A 24 4.05 3.58 4.34
C HIS A 24 2.94 3.92 3.34
N VAL A 25 2.33 2.90 2.75
CA VAL A 25 1.20 3.05 1.81
C VAL A 25 0.05 2.14 2.20
N ALA A 26 -1.17 2.60 1.95
CA ALA A 26 -2.39 1.81 2.04
C ALA A 26 -2.96 1.56 0.64
N ILE A 27 -3.11 0.30 0.25
CA ILE A 27 -3.66 -0.09 -1.04
C ILE A 27 -5.05 -0.70 -0.81
N VAL A 28 -6.03 -0.20 -1.54
CA VAL A 28 -7.40 -0.74 -1.54
C VAL A 28 -7.78 -1.06 -2.97
N ASP A 29 -8.16 -2.31 -3.21
CA ASP A 29 -8.43 -2.84 -4.56
C ASP A 29 -7.26 -2.58 -5.53
N ASN A 30 -7.31 -1.51 -6.31
CA ASN A 30 -6.36 -1.26 -7.40
C ASN A 30 -5.73 0.15 -7.29
N GLU A 31 -5.65 0.71 -6.09
CA GLU A 31 -5.22 2.09 -5.86
C GLU A 31 -4.47 2.27 -4.54
N ILE A 32 -3.43 3.11 -4.54
CA ILE A 32 -2.83 3.67 -3.32
C ILE A 32 -3.74 4.77 -2.79
N THR A 33 -4.40 4.50 -1.67
CA THR A 33 -5.40 5.39 -1.06
C THR A 33 -4.81 6.40 -0.09
N ASP A 34 -3.65 6.09 0.50
CA ASP A 34 -2.93 6.99 1.40
C ASP A 34 -1.44 6.65 1.48
N VAL A 35 -0.63 7.66 1.82
CA VAL A 35 0.84 7.60 1.91
C VAL A 35 1.28 8.42 3.12
N GLY A 36 2.19 7.89 3.94
CA GLY A 36 2.62 8.58 5.16
C GLY A 36 3.88 8.01 5.80
N ASP A 37 4.31 8.65 6.89
CA ASP A 37 5.53 8.29 7.61
C ASP A 37 5.31 7.21 8.67
N SER A 38 4.06 6.83 8.95
CA SER A 38 3.75 5.72 9.86
C SER A 38 2.63 4.83 9.32
N ALA A 39 2.73 3.53 9.60
CA ALA A 39 1.69 2.56 9.24
C ALA A 39 0.34 2.90 9.90
N LYS A 40 0.35 3.39 11.14
CA LYS A 40 -0.86 3.76 11.89
C LYS A 40 -1.63 4.90 11.22
N GLU A 41 -0.93 5.99 10.89
CA GLU A 41 -1.55 7.15 10.23
C GLU A 41 -2.21 6.76 8.90
N VAL A 42 -1.46 5.99 8.09
CA VAL A 42 -1.91 5.53 6.77
C VAL A 42 -3.12 4.61 6.88
N TYR A 43 -3.12 3.69 7.85
CA TYR A 43 -4.26 2.83 8.14
C TYR A 43 -5.50 3.61 8.56
N GLU A 44 -5.37 4.53 9.52
CA GLU A 44 -6.50 5.31 10.03
C GLU A 44 -7.14 6.16 8.93
N LYS A 45 -6.33 6.80 8.08
CA LYS A 45 -6.84 7.56 6.92
C LYS A 45 -7.52 6.65 5.90
N ALA A 46 -6.93 5.50 5.59
CA ALA A 46 -7.53 4.54 4.67
C ALA A 46 -8.87 3.99 5.20
N LYS A 47 -8.97 3.68 6.49
CA LYS A 47 -10.23 3.24 7.13
C LYS A 47 -11.29 4.33 7.19
N LYS A 48 -10.91 5.60 7.37
CA LYS A 48 -11.85 6.73 7.29
C LYS A 48 -12.45 6.88 5.89
N LYS A 49 -11.63 6.68 4.85
CA LYS A 49 -12.06 6.73 3.43
C LYS A 49 -12.86 5.49 3.03
N TYR A 50 -12.47 4.32 3.51
CA TYR A 50 -13.04 3.02 3.17
C TYR A 50 -13.38 2.21 4.43
N PRO A 51 -14.46 2.56 5.16
CA PRO A 51 -14.80 1.95 6.44
C PRO A 51 -15.09 0.45 6.35
N ASP A 52 -15.59 -0.03 5.21
CA ASP A 52 -15.96 -1.44 5.02
C ASP A 52 -14.86 -2.30 4.38
N LYS A 53 -13.72 -1.68 4.01
CA LYS A 53 -12.61 -2.41 3.37
C LYS A 53 -11.44 -2.59 4.32
N SER A 54 -10.66 -3.63 4.06
CA SER A 54 -9.38 -3.88 4.73
C SER A 54 -8.25 -3.49 3.78
N PRO A 55 -7.54 -2.37 4.01
CA PRO A 55 -6.43 -1.96 3.17
C PRO A 55 -5.23 -2.88 3.36
N LEU A 56 -4.51 -3.16 2.27
CA LEU A 56 -3.15 -3.71 2.36
C LEU A 56 -2.22 -2.58 2.81
N LEU A 57 -1.57 -2.76 3.95
CA LEU A 57 -0.54 -1.85 4.45
C LEU A 57 0.84 -2.40 4.15
N THR A 58 1.72 -1.56 3.60
CA THR A 58 3.11 -1.95 3.37
C THR A 58 4.04 -0.75 3.46
N TYR A 59 5.31 -1.00 3.76
CA TYR A 59 6.39 -0.01 3.72
C TYR A 59 7.17 -0.17 2.43
N ILE A 60 7.42 0.92 1.72
CA ILE A 60 8.25 0.91 0.52
C ILE A 60 9.68 1.25 0.91
N PRO A 61 10.66 0.36 0.74
CA PRO A 61 12.05 0.64 1.06
C PRO A 61 12.66 1.70 0.13
N LYS A 62 13.64 2.48 0.63
CA LYS A 62 14.37 3.51 -0.14
C LYS A 62 15.45 2.94 -1.08
N GLY A 63 15.82 1.67 -0.93
CA GLY A 63 16.89 1.02 -1.69
C GLY A 63 16.37 0.10 -2.81
N GLU A 64 17.29 -0.52 -3.54
CA GLU A 64 16.97 -1.41 -4.68
C GLU A 64 16.24 -2.69 -4.26
N THR A 65 16.26 -3.03 -2.97
CA THR A 65 15.71 -4.28 -2.47
C THR A 65 14.26 -4.13 -2.03
N LEU A 66 13.34 -4.27 -2.98
CA LEU A 66 12.09 -4.97 -2.72
C LEU A 66 12.42 -6.45 -2.79
N ILE A 67 12.79 -7.09 -1.67
CA ILE A 67 12.75 -8.56 -1.62
C ILE A 67 11.26 -8.92 -1.60
N LEU A 68 10.79 -9.44 -2.73
CA LEU A 68 9.45 -10.01 -2.89
C LEU A 68 9.36 -11.38 -2.22
#